data_AF-A0A085Z2A9-F1
#
_entry.id   AF-A0A085Z2A9-F1
#
_cell.length_a   1.000
_cell.length_b   1.000
_cell.length_c   1.000
_cell.angle_alpha   90.00
_cell.angle_beta   90.00
_cell.angle_gamma   90.00
#
_symmetry.space_group_name_H-M   'P 1'
#
loop_
_entity.id
_entity.type
_entity.pdbx_description
1 polymer ?
#
loop_
_entity_poly.entity_id
_entity_poly.type
_entity_poly.pdbx_seq_one_letter_code
_entity_poly.pdbx_strand_id
1 'polypeptide(L)'
;MSRLAGMAENLPSRISMTAEEFEAGWKALQEAIIEGKITAENALDYIYEVLPYFNHHVVNGKVVMISNTNCVNVVKKVVEYLKTGKISSALHSEGQEVELLEEIYGSKFTEITEIGDLKGTNGMQDGEIGVIYPYNTSSKTIIGHVFNIVKKNNRLILPDGQFGVLAKTGDYKYFEYLKVK
;
A
#
# COMPACT_ATOMS: atom_id res chain seq x y z
N MET A 1 -6.23 -10.06 25.51
CA MET A 1 -6.45 -9.40 24.20
C MET A 1 -7.73 -8.59 24.30
N SER A 2 -7.65 -7.27 24.13
CA SER A 2 -8.79 -6.36 24.29
C SER A 2 -9.80 -6.56 23.16
N ARG A 3 -11.10 -6.48 23.46
CA ARG A 3 -12.22 -6.59 22.50
C ARG A 3 -12.23 -5.51 21.39
N LEU A 4 -11.28 -4.58 21.42
CA LEU A 4 -11.18 -3.44 20.51
C LEU A 4 -10.08 -3.61 19.44
N ALA A 5 -9.22 -4.63 19.55
CA ALA A 5 -8.17 -4.86 18.55
C ALA A 5 -8.80 -5.19 17.19
N GLY A 6 -8.62 -4.28 16.21
CA GLY A 6 -9.13 -4.42 14.84
C GLY A 6 -10.36 -3.59 14.50
N MET A 7 -10.86 -2.72 15.40
CA MET A 7 -11.95 -1.79 15.08
C MET A 7 -11.43 -0.55 14.34
N ALA A 8 -12.15 -0.07 13.31
CA ALA A 8 -11.75 1.10 12.53
C ALA A 8 -11.80 2.41 13.35
N GLU A 9 -10.84 3.30 13.12
CA GLU A 9 -10.76 4.64 13.75
C GLU A 9 -11.67 5.66 13.05
N ASN A 10 -11.99 5.44 11.77
CA ASN A 10 -12.84 6.32 10.96
C ASN A 10 -12.31 7.76 10.87
N LEU A 11 -11.05 7.89 10.48
CA LEU A 11 -10.37 9.17 10.35
C LEU A 11 -10.82 9.91 9.08
N PRO A 12 -10.70 11.26 9.03
CA PRO A 12 -10.97 12.02 7.82
C PRO A 12 -10.16 11.49 6.62
N SER A 13 -10.84 11.23 5.51
CA SER A 13 -10.19 10.80 4.27
C SER A 13 -9.51 11.98 3.57
N ARG A 14 -8.41 11.70 2.85
CA ARG A 14 -7.74 12.66 1.97
C ARG A 14 -8.12 12.51 0.50
N ILE A 15 -8.95 11.52 0.16
CA ILE A 15 -9.43 11.31 -1.21
C ILE A 15 -10.69 12.16 -1.46
N SER A 16 -10.87 12.62 -2.69
CA SER A 16 -11.98 13.52 -3.07
C SER A 16 -13.26 12.79 -3.51
N MET A 17 -13.37 11.48 -3.24
CA MET A 17 -14.54 10.68 -3.65
C MET A 17 -15.72 10.88 -2.70
N THR A 18 -16.91 11.00 -3.26
CA THR A 18 -18.17 10.87 -2.53
C THR A 18 -18.41 9.42 -2.10
N ALA A 19 -19.29 9.20 -1.13
CA ALA A 19 -19.67 7.84 -0.72
C ALA A 19 -20.32 7.05 -1.86
N GLU A 20 -21.16 7.70 -2.67
CA GLU A 20 -21.80 7.07 -3.83
C GLU A 20 -20.78 6.63 -4.89
N GLU A 21 -19.82 7.51 -5.22
CA GLU A 21 -18.72 7.15 -6.15
C GLU A 21 -17.86 6.01 -5.60
N PHE A 22 -17.59 6.02 -4.30
CA PHE A 22 -16.80 4.98 -3.64
C PHE A 22 -17.52 3.62 -3.69
N GLU A 23 -18.79 3.57 -3.31
CA GLU A 23 -19.57 2.32 -3.33
C GLU A 23 -19.78 1.80 -4.76
N ALA A 24 -20.05 2.70 -5.72
CA ALA A 24 -20.19 2.34 -7.13
C ALA A 24 -18.87 1.81 -7.70
N GLY A 25 -17.74 2.48 -7.42
CA GLY A 25 -16.42 2.05 -7.86
C GLY A 25 -16.01 0.71 -7.23
N TRP A 26 -16.26 0.51 -5.93
CA TRP A 26 -16.03 -0.77 -5.27
C TRP A 26 -16.80 -1.90 -5.95
N LYS A 27 -18.10 -1.68 -6.20
CA LYS A 27 -18.95 -2.67 -6.88
C LYS A 27 -18.41 -2.99 -8.29
N ALA A 28 -18.07 -1.98 -9.08
CA ALA A 28 -17.54 -2.17 -10.42
C ALA A 28 -16.21 -2.95 -10.42
N LEU A 29 -15.32 -2.69 -9.44
CA LEU A 29 -14.07 -3.44 -9.28
C LEU A 29 -14.33 -4.91 -8.91
N GLN A 30 -15.27 -5.17 -7.99
CA GLN A 30 -15.65 -6.53 -7.63
C GLN A 30 -16.24 -7.30 -8.83
N GLU A 31 -17.11 -6.67 -9.60
CA GLU A 31 -17.66 -7.24 -10.84
C GLU A 31 -16.55 -7.53 -11.86
N ALA A 32 -15.62 -6.60 -12.06
CA ALA A 32 -14.47 -6.80 -12.96
C ALA A 32 -13.56 -7.96 -12.52
N ILE A 33 -13.39 -8.19 -11.21
CA ILE A 33 -12.66 -9.35 -10.68
C ILE A 33 -13.44 -10.64 -10.94
N ILE A 34 -14.75 -10.66 -10.68
CA ILE A 34 -15.62 -11.84 -10.89
C ILE A 34 -15.66 -12.24 -12.37
N GLU A 35 -15.73 -11.27 -13.27
CA GLU A 35 -15.74 -11.48 -14.71
C GLU A 35 -14.35 -11.81 -15.29
N GLY A 36 -13.30 -11.83 -14.47
CA GLY A 36 -11.93 -12.12 -14.90
C GLY A 36 -11.27 -11.01 -15.72
N LYS A 37 -11.80 -9.77 -15.67
CA LYS A 37 -11.16 -8.60 -16.28
C LYS A 37 -9.95 -8.13 -15.49
N ILE A 38 -10.00 -8.23 -14.16
CA ILE A 38 -8.88 -7.99 -13.26
C ILE A 38 -8.35 -9.35 -12.78
N THR A 39 -7.08 -9.58 -12.99
CA THR A 39 -6.34 -10.82 -12.74
C THR A 39 -4.99 -10.50 -12.12
N ALA A 40 -4.23 -11.51 -11.69
CA ALA A 40 -2.88 -11.28 -11.17
C ALA A 40 -1.96 -10.65 -12.24
N GLU A 41 -2.13 -11.05 -13.50
CA GLU A 41 -1.30 -10.66 -14.63
C GLU A 41 -1.44 -9.17 -15.00
N ASN A 42 -2.62 -8.59 -14.76
CA ASN A 42 -2.93 -7.20 -15.09
C ASN A 42 -3.32 -6.34 -13.88
N ALA A 43 -3.22 -6.84 -12.65
CA ALA A 43 -3.59 -6.13 -11.42
C ALA A 43 -2.96 -4.73 -11.34
N LEU A 44 -1.69 -4.60 -11.73
CA LEU A 44 -0.99 -3.32 -11.71
C LEU A 44 -1.60 -2.27 -12.66
N ASP A 45 -2.25 -2.69 -13.74
CA ASP A 45 -2.89 -1.75 -14.68
C ASP A 45 -4.09 -1.04 -14.07
N TYR A 46 -4.70 -1.62 -13.04
CA TYR A 46 -5.84 -1.07 -12.30
C TYR A 46 -5.43 -0.48 -10.94
N ILE A 47 -4.13 -0.30 -10.68
CA ILE A 47 -3.64 0.07 -9.35
C ILE A 47 -4.20 1.42 -8.87
N TYR A 48 -4.40 2.37 -9.77
CA TYR A 48 -4.90 3.71 -9.42
C TYR A 48 -6.35 3.66 -8.95
N GLU A 49 -7.15 2.80 -9.58
CA GLU A 49 -8.55 2.59 -9.27
C GLU A 49 -8.73 1.85 -7.95
N VAL A 50 -7.88 0.86 -7.66
CA VAL A 50 -8.03 0.03 -6.45
C VAL A 50 -7.45 0.67 -5.19
N LEU A 51 -6.49 1.59 -5.33
CA LEU A 51 -5.73 2.17 -4.22
C LEU A 51 -6.59 2.70 -3.06
N PRO A 52 -7.67 3.47 -3.30
CA PRO A 52 -8.55 3.97 -2.24
C PRO A 52 -9.13 2.88 -1.33
N TYR A 53 -9.39 1.69 -1.85
CA TYR A 53 -10.16 0.67 -1.16
C TYR A 53 -9.34 -0.21 -0.21
N PHE A 54 -8.01 -0.05 -0.18
CA PHE A 54 -7.17 -0.77 0.78
C PHE A 54 -7.28 -0.24 2.19
N ASN A 55 -7.66 1.03 2.39
CA ASN A 55 -7.68 1.65 3.71
C ASN A 55 -8.81 2.66 3.94
N HIS A 56 -9.82 2.68 3.07
CA HIS A 56 -11.00 3.53 3.24
C HIS A 56 -12.28 2.72 3.16
N HIS A 57 -13.33 3.26 3.75
CA HIS A 57 -14.69 2.70 3.71
C HIS A 57 -15.74 3.79 3.94
N VAL A 58 -17.00 3.47 3.72
CA VAL A 58 -18.11 4.40 3.94
C VAL A 58 -18.70 4.23 5.33
N VAL A 59 -18.78 5.32 6.08
CA VAL A 59 -19.47 5.40 7.39
C VAL A 59 -20.36 6.62 7.39
N ASN A 60 -21.65 6.42 7.68
CA ASN A 60 -22.65 7.50 7.72
C ASN A 60 -22.64 8.40 6.46
N GLY A 61 -22.55 7.78 5.28
CA GLY A 61 -22.54 8.49 3.99
C GLY A 61 -21.26 9.28 3.70
N LYS A 62 -20.17 9.03 4.43
CA LYS A 62 -18.87 9.67 4.20
C LYS A 62 -17.79 8.63 4.00
N VAL A 63 -16.89 8.88 3.06
CA VAL A 63 -15.66 8.08 2.92
C VAL A 63 -14.70 8.49 4.04
N VAL A 64 -14.32 7.52 4.86
CA VAL A 64 -13.38 7.69 5.98
C VAL A 64 -12.25 6.69 5.85
N MET A 65 -11.08 7.05 6.40
CA MET A 65 -9.92 6.18 6.47
C MET A 65 -10.05 5.23 7.67
N ILE A 66 -9.74 3.95 7.46
CA ILE A 66 -9.83 2.90 8.48
C ILE A 66 -8.85 3.19 9.60
N SER A 67 -7.60 3.53 9.26
CA SER A 67 -6.57 3.94 10.22
C SER A 67 -5.40 4.65 9.55
N ASN A 68 -4.69 5.53 10.26
CA ASN A 68 -3.45 6.17 9.78
C ASN A 68 -2.17 5.50 10.32
N THR A 69 -2.31 4.40 11.08
CA THR A 69 -1.21 3.69 11.74
C THR A 69 -1.10 2.22 11.31
N ASN A 70 -1.84 1.82 10.27
CA ASN A 70 -1.89 0.45 9.75
C ASN A 70 -1.11 0.20 8.44
N CYS A 71 -0.09 1.01 8.16
CA CYS A 71 0.70 0.94 6.93
C CYS A 71 1.24 -0.47 6.62
N VAL A 72 1.68 -1.23 7.64
CA VAL A 72 2.12 -2.64 7.50
C VAL A 72 0.99 -3.54 6.96
N ASN A 73 -0.23 -3.42 7.49
CA ASN A 73 -1.38 -4.19 7.01
C ASN A 73 -1.80 -3.79 5.59
N VAL A 74 -1.74 -2.50 5.28
CA VAL A 74 -2.03 -1.99 3.94
C VAL A 74 -1.04 -2.54 2.91
N VAL A 75 0.26 -2.47 3.21
CA VAL A 75 1.31 -2.99 2.30
C VAL A 75 1.06 -4.46 1.97
N LYS A 76 0.65 -5.26 2.97
CA LYS A 76 0.28 -6.68 2.77
C LYS A 76 -0.90 -6.83 1.81
N LYS A 77 -1.92 -5.98 1.92
CA LYS A 77 -3.10 -6.03 1.03
C LYS A 77 -2.80 -5.60 -0.39
N VAL A 78 -1.93 -4.62 -0.58
CA VAL A 78 -1.46 -4.25 -1.92
C VAL A 78 -0.64 -5.38 -2.54
N VAL A 79 0.25 -6.04 -1.78
CA VAL A 79 0.98 -7.23 -2.27
C VAL A 79 0.02 -8.37 -2.63
N GLU A 80 -0.96 -8.67 -1.78
CA GLU A 80 -1.98 -9.69 -2.03
C GLU A 80 -2.74 -9.40 -3.33
N TYR A 81 -3.16 -8.15 -3.53
CA TYR A 81 -3.82 -7.70 -4.75
C TYR A 81 -2.93 -7.85 -5.98
N LEU A 82 -1.70 -7.37 -5.94
CA LEU A 82 -0.77 -7.45 -7.07
C LEU A 82 -0.45 -8.90 -7.44
N LYS A 83 -0.48 -9.85 -6.48
CA LYS A 83 -0.24 -11.27 -6.73
C LYS A 83 -1.46 -12.07 -7.16
N THR A 84 -2.68 -11.58 -6.91
CA THR A 84 -3.90 -12.39 -7.07
C THR A 84 -5.02 -11.72 -7.86
N GLY A 85 -4.94 -10.41 -8.08
CA GLY A 85 -6.03 -9.57 -8.59
C GLY A 85 -7.16 -9.34 -7.57
N LYS A 86 -7.11 -9.94 -6.37
CA LYS A 86 -8.17 -9.82 -5.37
C LYS A 86 -7.95 -8.62 -4.45
N ILE A 87 -8.99 -7.81 -4.29
CA ILE A 87 -8.95 -6.61 -3.45
C ILE A 87 -9.69 -6.84 -2.13
N SER A 88 -9.07 -6.42 -1.03
CA SER A 88 -9.70 -6.38 0.29
C SER A 88 -9.06 -5.29 1.14
N SER A 89 -9.85 -4.70 2.04
CA SER A 89 -9.37 -3.64 2.92
C SER A 89 -8.45 -4.19 4.03
N ALA A 90 -7.50 -3.37 4.43
CA ALA A 90 -6.61 -3.64 5.55
C ALA A 90 -7.35 -3.50 6.88
N LEU A 91 -6.93 -4.28 7.87
CA LEU A 91 -7.41 -4.12 9.24
C LEU A 91 -6.75 -2.90 9.89
N HIS A 92 -7.46 -2.28 10.83
CA HIS A 92 -6.88 -1.30 11.74
C HIS A 92 -5.78 -1.94 12.63
N SER A 93 -4.81 -1.13 13.03
CA SER A 93 -3.78 -1.47 14.04
C SER A 93 -3.22 -0.19 14.66
N GLU A 94 -2.84 -0.21 15.93
CA GLU A 94 -2.25 0.94 16.67
C GLU A 94 -0.78 1.27 16.30
N GLY A 95 -0.33 0.92 15.09
CA GLY A 95 1.08 0.88 14.71
C GLY A 95 1.67 -0.52 14.81
N GLN A 96 2.58 -0.83 13.90
CA GLN A 96 3.26 -2.12 13.82
C GLN A 96 4.73 -1.90 13.51
N GLU A 97 5.59 -2.75 14.09
CA GLU A 97 7.01 -2.78 13.73
C GLU A 97 7.16 -3.15 12.25
N VAL A 98 7.97 -2.37 11.53
CA VAL A 98 8.19 -2.54 10.08
C VAL A 98 8.95 -3.84 9.80
N GLU A 99 9.76 -4.29 10.75
CA GLU A 99 10.51 -5.54 10.73
C GLU A 99 9.62 -6.78 10.61
N LEU A 100 8.33 -6.68 10.96
CA LEU A 100 7.37 -7.77 10.69
C LEU A 100 7.27 -8.10 9.20
N LEU A 101 7.48 -7.12 8.32
CA LEU A 101 7.48 -7.35 6.87
C LEU A 101 8.70 -8.19 6.42
N GLU A 102 9.82 -8.10 7.14
CA GLU A 102 11.01 -8.92 6.84
C GLU A 102 10.74 -10.41 7.09
N GLU A 103 10.06 -10.72 8.19
CA GLU A 103 9.63 -12.09 8.52
C GLU A 103 8.63 -12.61 7.47
N ILE A 104 7.62 -11.78 7.13
CA ILE A 104 6.57 -12.15 6.18
C ILE A 104 7.12 -12.42 4.78
N TYR A 105 8.06 -11.60 4.30
CA TYR A 105 8.59 -11.71 2.94
C TYR A 105 9.93 -12.45 2.84
N GLY A 106 10.51 -12.85 3.98
CA GLY A 106 11.75 -13.61 4.03
C GLY A 106 12.95 -12.88 3.43
N SER A 107 12.97 -11.55 3.55
CA SER A 107 13.99 -10.64 3.02
C SER A 107 14.31 -9.58 4.08
N LYS A 108 15.42 -8.84 3.93
CA LYS A 108 15.79 -7.74 4.83
C LYS A 108 15.61 -6.40 4.16
N PHE A 109 15.26 -5.39 4.95
CA PHE A 109 15.37 -4.01 4.53
C PHE A 109 16.84 -3.66 4.30
N THR A 110 17.12 -3.04 3.16
CA THR A 110 18.45 -2.58 2.78
C THR A 110 18.40 -1.08 2.53
N GLU A 111 19.33 -0.34 3.12
CA GLU A 111 19.47 1.09 2.87
C GLU A 111 19.78 1.35 1.39
N ILE A 112 19.11 2.34 0.81
CA ILE A 112 19.34 2.83 -0.54
C ILE A 112 19.55 4.34 -0.50
N THR A 113 20.37 4.87 -1.40
CA THR A 113 20.66 6.31 -1.44
C THR A 113 19.45 7.08 -1.95
N GLU A 114 18.89 6.60 -3.06
CA GLU A 114 17.66 7.15 -3.63
C GLU A 114 16.80 6.05 -4.23
N ILE A 115 15.47 6.26 -4.24
CA ILE A 115 14.53 5.33 -4.91
C ILE A 115 14.88 5.15 -6.39
N GLY A 116 15.51 6.16 -7.02
CA GLY A 116 15.98 6.10 -8.41
C GLY A 116 16.96 4.95 -8.68
N ASP A 117 17.78 4.58 -7.70
CA ASP A 117 18.77 3.49 -7.79
C ASP A 117 18.11 2.15 -8.16
N LEU A 118 16.86 1.94 -7.74
CA LEU A 118 16.09 0.73 -8.02
C LEU A 118 15.70 0.59 -9.51
N LYS A 119 15.88 1.63 -10.34
CA LYS A 119 15.72 1.51 -11.80
C LYS A 119 16.92 0.84 -12.47
N GLY A 120 18.10 0.92 -11.86
CA GLY A 120 19.36 0.47 -12.45
C GLY A 120 19.43 -1.05 -12.65
N THR A 121 20.50 -1.51 -13.31
CA THR A 121 20.74 -2.91 -13.65
C THR A 121 20.76 -3.84 -12.43
N ASN A 122 21.22 -3.33 -11.29
CA ASN A 122 21.28 -4.05 -10.01
C ASN A 122 20.06 -3.80 -9.11
N GLY A 123 19.09 -3.03 -9.61
CA GLY A 123 17.86 -2.69 -8.89
C GLY A 123 16.76 -3.71 -9.11
N MET A 124 15.52 -3.22 -9.08
CA MET A 124 14.34 -4.04 -9.35
C MET A 124 14.32 -4.51 -10.80
N GLN A 125 13.80 -5.71 -11.03
CA GLN A 125 13.45 -6.22 -12.36
C GLN A 125 11.99 -5.90 -12.69
N ASP A 126 11.64 -5.80 -13.97
CA ASP A 126 10.25 -5.56 -14.38
C ASP A 126 9.34 -6.70 -13.87
N GLY A 127 8.21 -6.34 -13.27
CA GLY A 127 7.29 -7.23 -12.57
C GLY A 127 7.58 -7.42 -11.09
N GLU A 128 8.75 -6.98 -10.57
CA GLU A 128 9.06 -7.11 -9.16
C GLU A 128 8.26 -6.15 -8.29
N ILE A 129 7.90 -6.64 -7.10
CA ILE A 129 7.21 -5.91 -6.04
C ILE A 129 8.18 -5.76 -4.87
N GLY A 130 8.11 -4.63 -4.19
CA GLY A 130 8.84 -4.35 -2.98
C GLY A 130 8.08 -3.46 -2.02
N VAL A 131 8.76 -3.10 -0.94
CA VAL A 131 8.29 -2.14 0.07
C VAL A 131 9.39 -1.10 0.27
N ILE A 132 8.98 0.16 0.39
CA ILE A 132 9.85 1.27 0.76
C ILE A 132 9.49 1.70 2.18
N TYR A 133 10.51 1.83 3.02
CA TYR A 133 10.43 2.47 4.33
C TYR A 133 11.21 3.79 4.27
N PRO A 134 10.53 4.93 4.06
CA PRO A 134 11.18 6.23 4.07
C PRO A 134 11.13 6.89 5.46
N TYR A 135 12.14 7.70 5.77
CA TYR A 135 12.22 8.41 7.04
C TYR A 135 13.01 9.72 6.93
N ASN A 136 12.78 10.64 7.89
CA ASN A 136 13.32 12.00 7.87
C ASN A 136 14.49 12.25 8.81
N THR A 137 14.66 11.37 9.79
CA THR A 137 15.70 11.45 10.80
C THR A 137 16.53 10.18 10.75
N SER A 138 17.84 10.26 10.97
CA SER A 138 18.66 9.06 11.15
C SER A 138 18.19 8.17 12.33
N SER A 139 17.33 8.69 13.20
CA SER A 139 16.63 7.92 14.23
C SER A 139 15.49 7.09 13.62
N LYS A 140 15.61 5.77 13.68
CA LYS A 140 14.59 4.79 13.24
C LYS A 140 13.44 4.61 14.23
N THR A 141 13.40 5.40 15.31
CA THR A 141 12.41 5.31 16.40
C THR A 141 11.13 6.11 16.17
N ILE A 142 11.01 6.81 15.03
CA ILE A 142 9.78 7.49 14.64
C ILE A 142 8.89 6.46 13.96
N ILE A 143 7.62 6.37 14.38
CA ILE A 143 6.57 5.57 13.71
C ILE A 143 6.68 5.81 12.21
N GLY A 144 7.22 4.81 11.52
CA GLY A 144 7.53 4.89 10.11
C GLY A 144 6.27 4.86 9.25
N HIS A 145 6.39 5.41 8.04
CA HIS A 145 5.45 5.07 6.98
C HIS A 145 6.05 3.94 6.15
N VAL A 146 5.24 3.08 5.57
CA VAL A 146 5.69 2.12 4.55
C VAL A 146 4.69 2.09 3.41
N PHE A 147 5.19 1.97 2.19
CA PHE A 147 4.37 1.82 1.00
C PHE A 147 5.02 0.87 -0.01
N ASN A 148 4.23 0.42 -0.98
CA ASN A 148 4.71 -0.54 -1.97
C ASN A 148 5.50 0.17 -3.07
N ILE A 149 6.36 -0.60 -3.73
CA ILE A 149 7.00 -0.22 -4.99
C ILE A 149 6.85 -1.37 -5.99
N VAL A 150 6.60 -1.05 -7.25
CA VAL A 150 6.54 -2.02 -8.34
C VAL A 150 7.31 -1.48 -9.54
N LYS A 151 8.10 -2.33 -10.20
CA LYS A 151 8.73 -1.95 -11.47
C LYS A 151 7.93 -2.49 -12.65
N LYS A 152 7.56 -1.64 -13.60
CA LYS A 152 6.91 -2.05 -14.86
C LYS A 152 7.36 -1.14 -15.99
N ASN A 153 7.79 -1.75 -17.11
CA ASN A 153 8.27 -1.04 -18.29
C ASN A 153 9.35 -0.02 -17.93
N ASN A 154 10.32 -0.42 -17.10
CA ASN A 154 11.38 0.44 -16.58
C ASN A 154 10.93 1.68 -15.77
N ARG A 155 9.66 1.71 -15.33
CA ARG A 155 9.11 2.73 -14.43
C ARG A 155 8.91 2.16 -13.05
N LEU A 156 9.23 2.96 -12.03
CA LEU A 156 8.88 2.66 -10.64
C LEU A 156 7.52 3.30 -10.36
N ILE A 157 6.59 2.48 -9.92
CA ILE A 157 5.27 2.88 -9.44
C ILE A 157 5.32 2.72 -7.92
N LEU A 158 4.81 3.70 -7.18
CA LEU A 158 4.87 3.74 -5.71
C LEU A 158 3.45 3.72 -5.12
N PRO A 159 2.72 2.59 -5.13
CA PRO A 159 1.36 2.56 -4.60
C PRO A 159 1.36 2.79 -3.09
N ASP A 160 0.66 3.82 -2.65
CA ASP A 160 0.42 4.13 -1.24
C ASP A 160 -1.04 3.84 -0.89
N GLY A 161 -1.31 2.57 -0.60
CA GLY A 161 -2.66 2.11 -0.26
C GLY A 161 -3.21 2.73 1.02
N GLN A 162 -2.38 3.36 1.86
CA GLN A 162 -2.82 3.90 3.12
C GLN A 162 -3.57 5.20 2.87
N PHE A 163 -3.03 6.03 1.97
CA PHE A 163 -3.63 7.29 1.54
C PHE A 163 -4.46 7.15 0.25
N GLY A 164 -4.45 5.99 -0.40
CA GLY A 164 -5.22 5.73 -1.62
C GLY A 164 -4.69 6.47 -2.85
N VAL A 165 -3.39 6.78 -2.88
CA VAL A 165 -2.73 7.55 -3.95
C VAL A 165 -1.33 6.99 -4.24
N LEU A 166 -0.60 7.58 -5.18
CA LEU A 166 0.83 7.30 -5.28
C LEU A 166 1.61 8.05 -4.20
N ALA A 167 2.62 7.39 -3.64
CA ALA A 167 3.51 7.99 -2.65
C ALA A 167 4.28 9.16 -3.27
N LYS A 168 4.41 10.23 -2.48
CA LYS A 168 5.32 11.35 -2.75
C LYS A 168 6.54 11.22 -1.84
N THR A 169 7.73 11.29 -2.43
CA THR A 169 8.97 10.96 -1.71
C THR A 169 9.80 12.19 -1.36
N GLY A 170 9.44 13.37 -1.87
CA GLY A 170 10.24 14.60 -1.72
C GLY A 170 10.37 15.11 -0.28
N ASP A 171 9.48 14.67 0.61
CA ASP A 171 9.50 15.04 2.03
C ASP A 171 10.35 14.10 2.89
N TYR A 172 11.05 13.12 2.30
CA TYR A 172 11.87 12.13 3.01
C TYR A 172 13.35 12.24 2.65
N LYS A 173 14.23 11.92 3.61
CA LYS A 173 15.69 12.04 3.43
C LYS A 173 16.41 10.70 3.25
N TYR A 174 15.85 9.64 3.81
CA TYR A 174 16.45 8.33 3.83
C TYR A 174 15.42 7.28 3.43
N PHE A 175 15.91 6.18 2.86
CA PHE A 175 15.07 5.12 2.32
C PHE A 175 15.70 3.76 2.62
N GLU A 176 14.85 2.85 3.06
CA GLU A 176 15.15 1.42 3.06
C GLU A 176 14.21 0.70 2.10
N TYR A 177 14.73 -0.32 1.44
CA TYR A 177 14.01 -1.14 0.48
C TYR A 177 13.97 -2.59 0.92
N LEU A 178 12.78 -3.19 0.86
CA LEU A 178 12.57 -4.61 1.07
C LEU A 178 12.02 -5.25 -0.21
N LYS A 179 12.71 -6.27 -0.71
CA LYS A 179 12.23 -7.07 -1.84
C LYS A 179 11.17 -8.07 -1.38
N VAL A 180 10.01 -8.06 -2.03
CA VAL A 180 8.97 -9.08 -1.84
C VAL A 180 9.30 -10.28 -2.73
N LYS A 181 9.41 -11.46 -2.12
CA LYS A 181 9.59 -12.74 -2.84
C LYS A 181 8.27 -13.27 -3.40
#